data_AF-A0A977KY86-F1
#
_entry.id   AF-A0A977KY86-F1
#
_cell.length_a   1.000
_cell.length_b   1.000
_cell.length_c   1.000
_cell.angle_alpha   90.00
_cell.angle_beta   90.00
_cell.angle_gamma   90.00
#
_symmetry.space_group_name_H-M   'P 1'
#
loop_
_entity.id
_entity.type
_entity.pdbx_description
1 polymer ?
#
loop_
_entity_poly.entity_id
_entity_poly.type
_entity_poly.pdbx_seq_one_letter_code
_entity_poly.pdbx_strand_id
1 'polypeptide(L)'
;MAAALYFTGWIYRWAYFSFFHLEVTTLSLPNESFYFAAFQTFFGDIWAIPRKILFLIVIIFAILITFTVQKWLGKYLKKLPIAFNKSQTKIINFLSSLLNEFVIVLFVLTALFWLAIWQAKDDAWNDAVNETSSLPIVTIVMPKDAVLGRKFDNPLESRSTKPNLPKFSIIGDRQSYERLLDKELNDISNPDKPRVWRLLLKGDGYSYIFPALPENNPKLTVPVVMVYERDNGVQLTILNSSLAKP
;
A
#
# COMPACT_ATOMS: atom_id res chain seq x y z
N MET A 1 -21.85 -4.11 9.38
CA MET A 1 -20.55 -3.95 10.07
C MET A 1 -19.43 -4.71 9.38
N ALA A 2 -19.59 -6.02 9.10
CA ALA A 2 -18.58 -6.84 8.41
C ALA A 2 -18.14 -6.28 7.04
N ALA A 3 -19.08 -5.82 6.20
CA ALA A 3 -18.75 -5.23 4.89
C ALA A 3 -17.93 -3.93 4.98
N ALA A 4 -18.20 -3.09 5.99
CA ALA A 4 -17.44 -1.86 6.21
C ALA A 4 -16.01 -2.17 6.67
N LEU A 5 -15.84 -3.14 7.58
CA LEU A 5 -14.52 -3.60 8.02
C LEU A 5 -13.73 -4.22 6.86
N TYR A 6 -14.39 -5.04 6.03
CA TYR A 6 -13.77 -5.61 4.85
C TYR A 6 -13.32 -4.53 3.86
N PHE A 7 -14.17 -3.55 3.58
CA PHE A 7 -13.83 -2.39 2.75
C PHE A 7 -12.62 -1.63 3.31
N THR A 8 -12.63 -1.27 4.60
CA THR A 8 -11.52 -0.57 5.25
C THR A 8 -10.23 -1.37 5.19
N GLY A 9 -10.27 -2.66 5.51
CA GLY A 9 -9.11 -3.55 5.44
C GLY A 9 -8.54 -3.70 4.03
N TRP A 10 -9.41 -3.76 3.02
CA TRP A 10 -9.00 -3.80 1.62
C TRP A 10 -8.27 -2.52 1.21
N ILE A 11 -8.85 -1.35 1.50
CA ILE A 11 -8.24 -0.04 1.18
C ILE A 11 -6.90 0.12 1.92
N TYR A 12 -6.86 -0.26 3.20
CA TYR A 12 -5.63 -0.21 3.99
C TYR A 12 -4.51 -1.00 3.33
N ARG A 13 -4.75 -2.28 3.00
CA ARG A 13 -3.72 -3.13 2.38
C ARG A 13 -3.30 -2.59 1.03
N TRP A 14 -4.27 -2.18 0.21
CA TRP A 14 -3.98 -1.59 -1.10
C TRP A 14 -3.03 -0.40 -0.97
N ALA A 15 -3.30 0.49 -0.02
CA ALA A 15 -2.45 1.65 0.24
C ALA A 15 -1.07 1.28 0.82
N TYR A 16 -1.03 0.34 1.77
CA TYR A 16 0.20 -0.12 2.41
C TYR A 16 1.14 -0.80 1.42
N PHE A 17 0.67 -1.79 0.67
CA PHE A 17 1.51 -2.51 -0.29
C PHE A 17 1.84 -1.69 -1.54
N SER A 18 0.95 -0.77 -1.95
CA SER A 18 1.24 0.17 -3.03
C SER A 18 2.42 1.10 -2.69
N PHE A 19 2.66 1.40 -1.41
CA PHE A 19 3.85 2.15 -0.98
C PHE A 19 5.15 1.41 -1.35
N PHE A 20 5.13 0.07 -1.24
CA PHE A 20 6.21 -0.83 -1.63
C PHE A 20 6.14 -1.27 -3.10
N HIS A 21 5.26 -0.67 -3.91
CA HIS A 21 5.04 -1.00 -5.32
C HIS A 21 4.63 -2.46 -5.55
N LEU A 22 3.98 -3.06 -4.57
CA LEU A 22 3.39 -4.39 -4.67
C LEU A 22 1.89 -4.29 -4.94
N GLU A 23 1.42 -5.03 -5.94
CA GLU A 23 0.00 -5.15 -6.22
C GLU A 23 -0.62 -6.18 -5.27
N VAL A 24 -1.53 -5.73 -4.40
CA VAL A 24 -2.19 -6.61 -3.39
C VAL A 24 -2.86 -7.82 -4.02
N THR A 25 -3.41 -7.70 -5.23
CA THR A 25 -4.06 -8.80 -5.96
C THR A 25 -3.09 -9.90 -6.38
N THR A 26 -1.78 -9.63 -6.40
CA THR A 26 -0.74 -10.62 -6.69
C THR A 26 -0.20 -11.30 -5.43
N LEU A 27 -0.57 -10.81 -4.24
CA LEU A 27 -0.10 -11.32 -2.96
C LEU A 27 -1.08 -12.34 -2.38
N SER A 28 -0.56 -13.48 -1.95
CA SER A 28 -1.31 -14.54 -1.28
C SER A 28 -1.56 -14.24 0.20
N LEU A 29 -2.40 -13.25 0.48
CA LEU A 29 -2.70 -12.85 1.86
C LEU A 29 -3.89 -13.62 2.43
N PRO A 30 -3.81 -14.13 3.67
CA PRO A 30 -4.96 -14.74 4.36
C PRO A 30 -6.15 -13.76 4.44
N ASN A 31 -7.36 -14.29 4.48
CA ASN A 31 -8.56 -13.46 4.59
C ASN A 31 -8.65 -12.78 5.97
N GLU A 32 -8.10 -13.40 7.00
CA GLU A 32 -8.13 -12.92 8.38
C GLU A 32 -7.38 -11.59 8.53
N SER A 33 -6.30 -11.38 7.77
CA SER A 33 -5.53 -10.14 7.87
C SER A 33 -6.26 -8.92 7.30
N PHE A 34 -7.44 -9.06 6.67
CA PHE A 34 -8.27 -7.92 6.27
C PHE A 34 -8.88 -7.28 7.51
N TYR A 35 -9.29 -8.10 8.47
CA TYR A 35 -9.84 -7.61 9.74
C TYR A 35 -8.76 -7.01 10.64
N PHE A 36 -7.55 -7.58 10.63
CA PHE A 36 -6.41 -6.97 11.33
C PHE A 36 -6.04 -5.60 10.76
N ALA A 37 -5.98 -5.46 9.43
CA ALA A 37 -5.74 -4.17 8.77
C ALA A 37 -6.83 -3.13 9.10
N ALA A 38 -8.10 -3.55 9.13
CA ALA A 38 -9.20 -2.69 9.56
C ALA A 38 -9.06 -2.28 11.02
N PHE A 39 -8.67 -3.20 11.91
CA PHE A 39 -8.44 -2.90 13.32
C PHE A 39 -7.30 -1.89 13.50
N GLN A 40 -6.20 -2.08 12.78
CA GLN A 40 -5.05 -1.17 12.77
C GLN A 40 -5.43 0.23 12.29
N THR A 41 -6.36 0.36 11.34
CA THR A 41 -6.92 1.65 10.92
C THR A 41 -7.53 2.44 12.08
N PHE A 42 -8.23 1.77 13.00
CA PHE A 42 -8.87 2.44 14.13
C PHE A 42 -7.95 2.61 15.35
N PHE A 43 -7.09 1.63 15.61
CA PHE A 43 -6.35 1.52 16.89
C PHE A 43 -4.82 1.52 16.77
N GLY A 44 -4.26 1.59 15.55
CA GLY A 44 -2.82 1.43 15.30
C GLY A 44 -1.96 2.54 15.89
N ASP A 45 -2.31 3.81 15.64
CA ASP A 45 -1.61 4.96 16.19
C ASP A 45 -2.48 5.75 17.17
N ILE A 46 -2.10 5.70 18.46
CA ILE A 46 -2.76 6.40 19.57
C ILE A 46 -2.62 7.92 19.40
N TRP A 47 -1.49 8.40 18.86
CA TRP A 47 -1.24 9.82 18.64
C TRP A 47 -2.03 10.38 17.46
N ALA A 48 -2.45 9.53 16.52
CA ALA A 48 -3.33 9.91 15.43
C ALA A 48 -4.81 9.99 15.84
N ILE A 49 -5.21 9.49 17.02
CA ILE A 49 -6.62 9.47 17.47
C ILE A 49 -7.28 10.86 17.42
N PRO A 50 -6.66 11.97 17.91
CA PRO A 50 -7.29 13.29 17.84
C PRO A 50 -7.58 13.74 16.40
N ARG A 51 -6.68 13.44 15.46
CA ARG A 51 -6.87 13.73 14.02
C ARG A 51 -8.03 12.94 13.44
N LYS A 52 -8.17 11.66 13.81
CA LYS A 52 -9.27 10.79 13.39
C LYS A 52 -10.61 11.30 13.94
N ILE A 53 -10.66 11.70 15.22
CA ILE A 53 -11.87 12.28 15.84
C ILE A 53 -12.27 13.58 15.14
N LEU A 54 -11.33 14.49 14.91
CA LEU A 54 -11.60 15.74 14.19
C LEU A 54 -12.17 15.47 12.80
N PHE A 55 -11.60 14.51 12.07
CA PHE A 55 -12.08 14.14 10.75
C PHE A 55 -13.49 13.55 10.77
N LEU A 56 -13.83 12.71 11.76
CA LEU A 56 -15.19 12.20 11.94
C LEU A 56 -16.19 13.32 12.23
N ILE A 57 -15.81 14.32 13.04
CA ILE A 57 -16.65 15.50 13.29
C ILE A 57 -16.88 16.27 11.98
N VAL A 58 -15.86 16.45 11.15
CA VAL A 58 -15.98 17.10 9.84
C VAL A 58 -16.95 16.33 8.93
N ILE A 59 -16.89 15.00 8.90
CA ILE A 59 -17.81 14.18 8.11
C ILE A 59 -19.25 14.30 8.62
N ILE A 60 -19.46 14.26 9.94
CA ILE A 60 -20.79 14.46 10.53
C ILE A 60 -21.34 15.84 10.14
N PHE A 61 -20.51 16.88 10.22
CA PHE A 61 -20.90 18.23 9.82
C PHE A 61 -21.21 18.31 8.32
N ALA A 62 -20.45 17.65 7.46
CA ALA A 62 -20.72 17.57 6.03
C ALA A 62 -22.07 16.88 5.72
N ILE A 63 -22.42 15.82 6.45
CA ILE A 63 -23.73 15.17 6.34
C ILE A 63 -24.85 16.14 6.74
N LEU A 64 -24.71 16.83 7.87
CA LEU A 64 -25.70 17.80 8.34
C LEU A 64 -25.90 18.96 7.37
N ILE A 65 -24.81 19.49 6.79
CA ILE A 65 -24.88 20.49 5.72
C ILE A 65 -25.63 19.93 4.51
N THR A 66 -25.29 18.72 4.08
CA THR A 66 -25.94 18.09 2.91
C THR A 66 -27.44 17.97 3.11
N PHE A 67 -27.88 17.55 4.30
CA PHE A 67 -29.31 17.49 4.65
C PHE A 67 -29.97 18.87 4.73
N THR A 68 -29.24 19.88 5.20
CA THR A 68 -29.74 21.26 5.22
C THR A 68 -29.94 21.80 3.80
N VAL A 69 -28.98 21.56 2.91
CA VAL A 69 -29.06 21.91 1.49
C VAL A 69 -30.21 21.17 0.80
N GLN A 70 -30.39 19.87 1.05
CA GLN A 70 -31.51 19.10 0.51
C GLN A 70 -32.87 19.66 0.96
N LYS A 71 -33.02 20.00 2.26
CA LYS A 71 -34.25 20.64 2.78
C LYS A 71 -34.49 22.00 2.14
N TRP A 72 -33.44 22.80 1.99
CA TRP A 72 -33.52 24.11 1.33
C TRP A 72 -33.96 23.95 -0.12
N LEU A 73 -33.30 23.08 -0.90
CA LEU A 73 -33.63 22.81 -2.30
C LEU A 73 -35.06 22.27 -2.45
N GLY A 74 -35.49 21.39 -1.55
CA GLY A 74 -36.86 20.88 -1.50
C GLY A 74 -37.91 21.98 -1.28
N LYS A 75 -37.61 23.02 -0.49
CA LYS A 75 -38.50 24.19 -0.34
C LYS A 75 -38.62 24.99 -1.64
N TYR A 76 -37.53 25.14 -2.40
CA TYR A 76 -37.57 25.83 -3.69
C TYR A 76 -38.32 25.02 -4.75
N LEU A 77 -38.10 23.71 -4.82
CA LEU A 77 -38.81 22.83 -5.75
C LEU A 77 -40.32 22.79 -5.51
N LYS A 78 -40.76 22.88 -4.25
CA LYS A 78 -42.21 22.98 -3.90
C LYS A 78 -42.87 24.27 -4.37
N LYS A 79 -42.11 25.32 -4.73
CA LYS A 79 -42.67 26.55 -5.31
C LYS A 79 -42.98 26.41 -6.80
N LEU A 80 -42.53 25.34 -7.45
CA LEU A 80 -42.88 25.05 -8.83
C LEU A 80 -44.34 24.56 -8.90
N PRO A 81 -45.12 24.98 -9.90
CA PRO A 81 -46.53 24.62 -10.05
C PRO A 81 -46.69 23.20 -10.59
N ILE A 82 -46.14 22.21 -9.88
CA ILE A 82 -46.18 20.79 -10.26
C ILE A 82 -47.09 20.07 -9.25
N ALA A 83 -48.29 19.68 -9.70
CA ALA A 83 -49.24 18.94 -8.89
C ALA A 83 -48.95 17.44 -8.98
N PHE A 84 -48.57 16.83 -7.85
CA PHE A 84 -48.37 15.38 -7.75
C PHE A 84 -49.63 14.70 -7.19
N ASN A 85 -50.04 13.58 -7.80
CA ASN A 85 -51.08 12.72 -7.24
C ASN A 85 -50.56 11.96 -6.00
N LYS A 86 -51.44 11.50 -5.11
CA LYS A 86 -51.12 10.75 -3.87
C LYS A 86 -50.15 9.58 -4.10
N SER A 87 -50.24 8.88 -5.24
CA SER A 87 -49.32 7.79 -5.58
C SER A 87 -47.90 8.29 -5.89
N GLN A 88 -47.78 9.38 -6.65
CA GLN A 88 -46.49 10.01 -6.97
C GLN A 88 -45.81 10.57 -5.71
N THR A 89 -46.57 11.16 -4.78
CA THR A 89 -46.02 11.64 -3.51
C THR A 89 -45.44 10.52 -2.65
N LYS A 90 -46.04 9.31 -2.66
CA LYS A 90 -45.47 8.14 -1.97
C LYS A 90 -44.12 7.73 -2.58
N ILE A 91 -44.03 7.70 -3.92
CA ILE A 91 -42.80 7.36 -4.65
C ILE A 91 -41.70 8.40 -4.36
N ILE A 92 -42.03 9.70 -4.37
CA ILE A 92 -41.07 10.77 -4.07
C ILE A 92 -40.55 10.67 -2.64
N ASN A 93 -41.42 10.37 -1.66
CA ASN A 93 -41.00 10.19 -0.27
C ASN A 93 -40.08 8.97 -0.11
N PHE A 94 -40.40 7.86 -0.79
CA PHE A 94 -39.54 6.67 -0.81
C PHE A 94 -38.16 6.98 -1.43
N LEU A 95 -38.12 7.61 -2.61
CA LEU A 95 -36.88 8.01 -3.27
C LEU A 95 -36.06 8.98 -2.42
N SER A 96 -36.70 9.93 -1.75
CA SER A 96 -36.02 10.86 -0.83
C SER A 96 -35.42 10.12 0.37
N SER A 97 -36.10 9.12 0.90
CA SER A 97 -35.57 8.29 1.99
C SER A 97 -34.34 7.49 1.53
N LEU A 98 -34.42 6.88 0.34
CA LEU A 98 -33.32 6.12 -0.25
C LEU A 98 -32.11 7.02 -0.54
N LEU A 99 -32.34 8.22 -1.08
CA LEU A 99 -31.29 9.21 -1.30
C LEU A 99 -30.59 9.59 0.01
N ASN A 100 -31.34 9.78 1.10
CA ASN A 100 -30.75 10.12 2.41
C ASN A 100 -29.86 9.00 2.93
N GLU A 101 -30.32 7.76 2.84
CA GLU A 101 -29.52 6.59 3.24
C GLU A 101 -28.28 6.45 2.37
N PHE A 102 -28.41 6.62 1.04
CA PHE A 102 -27.29 6.60 0.11
C PHE A 102 -26.24 7.68 0.44
N VAL A 103 -26.68 8.91 0.74
CA VAL A 103 -25.79 10.01 1.14
C VAL A 103 -25.02 9.64 2.41
N ILE A 104 -25.69 9.10 3.43
CA ILE A 104 -25.03 8.66 4.67
C ILE A 104 -23.98 7.59 4.35
N VAL A 105 -24.36 6.55 3.62
CA VAL A 105 -23.45 5.46 3.27
C VAL A 105 -22.24 5.98 2.49
N LEU A 106 -22.44 6.88 1.53
CA LEU A 106 -21.36 7.49 0.75
C LEU A 106 -20.37 8.26 1.62
N PHE A 107 -20.85 9.09 2.54
CA PHE A 107 -19.99 9.83 3.46
C PHE A 107 -19.26 8.92 4.44
N VAL A 108 -19.93 7.88 4.95
CA VAL A 108 -19.31 6.88 5.83
C VAL A 108 -18.20 6.13 5.08
N LEU A 109 -18.45 5.66 3.85
CA LEU A 109 -17.43 4.98 3.04
C LEU A 109 -16.27 5.92 2.70
N THR A 110 -16.55 7.19 2.39
CA THR A 110 -15.51 8.20 2.17
C THR A 110 -14.65 8.40 3.41
N ALA A 111 -15.27 8.45 4.59
CA ALA A 111 -14.54 8.58 5.85
C ALA A 111 -13.64 7.36 6.09
N LEU A 112 -14.19 6.15 5.92
CA LEU A 112 -13.44 4.90 6.07
C LEU A 112 -12.29 4.79 5.07
N PHE A 113 -12.49 5.25 3.83
CA PHE A 113 -11.47 5.27 2.80
C PHE A 113 -10.27 6.13 3.21
N TRP A 114 -10.51 7.39 3.60
CA TRP A 114 -9.43 8.30 3.97
C TRP A 114 -8.71 7.88 5.25
N LEU A 115 -9.44 7.38 6.25
CA LEU A 115 -8.84 6.85 7.47
C LEU A 115 -7.91 5.66 7.18
N ALA A 116 -8.35 4.73 6.32
CA ALA A 116 -7.54 3.58 5.92
C ALA A 116 -6.28 4.01 5.16
N ILE A 117 -6.41 4.95 4.21
CA ILE A 117 -5.29 5.47 3.41
C ILE A 117 -4.23 6.13 4.30
N TRP A 118 -4.65 6.97 5.24
CA TRP A 118 -3.71 7.67 6.12
C TRP A 118 -3.00 6.70 7.05
N GLN A 119 -3.73 5.82 7.74
CA GLN A 119 -3.09 4.86 8.63
C GLN A 119 -2.12 3.95 7.86
N ALA A 120 -2.53 3.42 6.71
CA ALA A 120 -1.69 2.54 5.91
C ALA A 120 -0.38 3.20 5.47
N LYS A 121 -0.44 4.50 5.11
CA LYS A 121 0.76 5.26 4.74
C LYS A 121 1.66 5.53 5.94
N ASP A 122 1.09 5.90 7.07
CA ASP A 122 1.84 6.15 8.30
C ASP A 122 2.56 4.86 8.76
N ASP A 123 1.85 3.72 8.72
CA ASP A 123 2.41 2.41 9.06
C ASP A 123 3.49 1.96 8.06
N ALA A 124 3.26 2.14 6.74
CA ALA A 124 4.25 1.81 5.73
C ALA A 124 5.53 2.66 5.87
N TRP A 125 5.41 3.95 6.22
CA TRP A 125 6.57 4.78 6.53
C TRP A 125 7.31 4.33 7.79
N ASN A 126 6.57 4.00 8.85
CA ASN A 126 7.16 3.48 10.08
C ASN A 126 7.96 2.21 9.82
N ASP A 127 7.43 1.28 9.01
CA ASP A 127 8.09 0.04 8.63
C ASP A 127 9.20 0.22 7.58
N ALA A 128 9.16 1.28 6.77
CA ALA A 128 10.18 1.53 5.77
C ALA A 128 11.45 2.16 6.37
N VAL A 129 11.32 3.01 7.39
CA VAL A 129 12.44 3.76 7.98
C VAL A 129 13.13 2.95 9.06
N ASN A 130 14.46 2.90 9.02
CA ASN A 130 15.24 1.99 9.86
C ASN A 130 15.04 2.23 11.37
N GLU A 131 14.96 3.48 11.80
CA GLU A 131 14.83 3.82 13.23
C GLU A 131 13.48 3.43 13.83
N THR A 132 12.40 3.49 13.03
CA THR A 132 11.02 3.25 13.47
C THR A 132 10.51 1.85 13.13
N SER A 133 11.18 1.15 12.22
CA SER A 133 10.65 -0.08 11.65
C SER A 133 10.62 -1.23 12.65
N SER A 134 9.47 -1.90 12.68
CA SER A 134 9.23 -3.11 13.45
C SER A 134 9.51 -4.41 12.69
N LEU A 135 9.70 -4.32 11.36
CA LEU A 135 9.91 -5.48 10.50
C LEU A 135 11.23 -6.20 10.79
N PRO A 136 11.28 -7.54 10.69
CA PRO A 136 12.46 -8.30 11.03
C PRO A 136 13.61 -8.03 10.06
N ILE A 137 14.81 -7.88 10.62
CA ILE A 137 16.07 -7.80 9.87
C ILE A 137 16.39 -9.19 9.34
N VAL A 138 16.74 -9.28 8.06
CA VAL A 138 16.97 -10.57 7.40
C VAL A 138 18.29 -10.62 6.67
N THR A 139 18.78 -11.84 6.50
CA THR A 139 19.92 -12.17 5.63
C THR A 139 19.52 -13.41 4.86
N ILE A 140 19.50 -13.30 3.54
CA ILE A 140 19.18 -14.43 2.65
C ILE A 140 20.48 -14.98 2.11
N VAL A 141 20.73 -16.27 2.39
CA VAL A 141 21.89 -16.98 1.85
C VAL A 141 21.47 -17.72 0.60
N MET A 142 22.16 -17.48 -0.50
CA MET A 142 21.86 -18.05 -1.82
C MET A 142 23.06 -18.80 -2.38
N PRO A 143 22.84 -19.75 -3.31
CA PRO A 143 23.90 -20.33 -4.13
C PRO A 143 24.70 -19.24 -4.86
N LYS A 144 26.01 -19.49 -5.08
CA LYS A 144 26.93 -18.52 -5.73
C LYS A 144 26.55 -18.16 -7.17
N ASP A 145 25.68 -18.94 -7.80
CA ASP A 145 25.14 -18.72 -9.12
C ASP A 145 23.82 -17.93 -9.13
N ALA A 146 23.34 -17.45 -7.97
CA ALA A 146 22.24 -16.49 -7.91
C ALA A 146 22.68 -15.10 -8.41
N VAL A 147 21.73 -14.35 -8.98
CA VAL A 147 21.97 -13.08 -9.69
C VAL A 147 22.29 -11.90 -8.75
N LEU A 148 21.81 -11.93 -7.51
CA LEU A 148 22.16 -10.96 -6.45
C LEU A 148 23.28 -11.53 -5.59
N GLY A 149 24.31 -10.72 -5.32
CA GLY A 149 25.50 -11.13 -4.57
C GLY A 149 26.68 -11.57 -5.43
N ARG A 150 26.59 -11.44 -6.76
CA ARG A 150 27.70 -11.72 -7.68
C ARG A 150 28.14 -10.42 -8.37
N LYS A 151 29.42 -10.07 -8.22
CA LYS A 151 30.06 -9.01 -9.00
C LYS A 151 30.26 -9.50 -10.42
N PHE A 152 29.52 -8.94 -11.38
CA PHE A 152 29.75 -9.19 -12.80
C PHE A 152 30.66 -8.11 -13.35
N ASP A 153 31.77 -8.51 -13.96
CA ASP A 153 32.60 -7.55 -14.71
C ASP A 153 31.83 -6.98 -15.92
N ASN A 154 30.90 -7.75 -16.50
CA ASN A 154 29.95 -7.27 -17.51
C ASN A 154 28.67 -8.14 -17.61
N PRO A 155 27.54 -7.77 -16.97
CA PRO A 155 26.33 -8.62 -16.89
C PRO A 155 25.63 -8.81 -18.24
N LEU A 156 25.95 -8.00 -19.26
CA LEU A 156 25.38 -8.06 -20.61
C LEU A 156 26.25 -8.85 -21.61
N GLU A 157 27.49 -9.21 -21.24
CA GLU A 157 28.40 -10.02 -22.10
C GLU A 157 28.05 -11.53 -22.11
N SER A 158 26.97 -11.92 -21.44
CA SER A 158 26.48 -13.30 -21.31
C SER A 158 26.23 -14.04 -22.64
N ARG A 159 26.29 -13.36 -23.80
CA ARG A 159 25.74 -13.91 -25.04
C ARG A 159 26.70 -14.54 -26.05
N SER A 160 28.05 -14.62 -25.87
CA SER A 160 28.83 -15.18 -26.99
C SER A 160 30.06 -16.09 -26.81
N THR A 161 30.83 -16.15 -25.71
CA THR A 161 32.15 -16.81 -25.85
C THR A 161 32.80 -17.49 -24.63
N LYS A 162 32.05 -17.93 -23.59
CA LYS A 162 32.67 -18.70 -22.48
C LYS A 162 31.89 -19.97 -22.09
N PRO A 163 32.54 -21.15 -22.03
CA PRO A 163 31.89 -22.44 -21.71
C PRO A 163 31.46 -22.60 -20.25
N ASN A 164 31.81 -21.66 -19.35
CA ASN A 164 31.47 -21.69 -17.93
C ASN A 164 30.62 -20.48 -17.50
N LEU A 165 29.70 -20.04 -18.36
CA LEU A 165 28.72 -19.01 -18.01
C LEU A 165 27.62 -19.62 -17.13
N PRO A 166 27.23 -18.98 -16.03
CA PRO A 166 26.10 -19.43 -15.24
C PRO A 166 24.79 -19.30 -16.05
N LYS A 167 23.88 -20.28 -15.89
CA LYS A 167 22.67 -20.47 -16.72
C LYS A 167 21.53 -19.48 -16.39
N PHE A 168 21.80 -18.19 -16.25
CA PHE A 168 20.77 -17.18 -16.02
C PHE A 168 20.79 -16.08 -17.07
N SER A 169 19.60 -15.57 -17.37
CA SER A 169 19.39 -14.41 -18.25
C SER A 169 18.82 -13.27 -17.43
N ILE A 170 19.42 -12.08 -17.54
CA ILE A 170 18.94 -10.87 -16.88
C ILE A 170 18.16 -10.05 -17.92
N ILE A 171 16.93 -9.69 -17.57
CA ILE A 171 16.08 -8.79 -18.36
C ILE A 171 15.49 -7.78 -17.37
N GLY A 172 15.69 -6.48 -17.57
CA GLY A 172 15.17 -5.45 -16.67
C GLY A 172 15.96 -4.15 -16.66
N ASP A 173 15.68 -3.31 -15.66
CA ASP A 173 16.34 -2.01 -15.45
C ASP A 173 17.78 -2.17 -14.91
N ARG A 174 18.76 -1.78 -15.72
CA ARG A 174 20.19 -1.89 -15.40
C ARG A 174 20.56 -1.06 -14.17
N GLN A 175 19.97 0.12 -14.00
CA GLN A 175 20.39 1.02 -12.93
C GLN A 175 19.91 0.55 -11.56
N SER A 176 18.69 0.01 -11.46
CA SER A 176 18.21 -0.63 -10.22
C SER A 176 19.08 -1.81 -9.82
N TYR A 177 19.55 -2.58 -10.81
CA TYR A 177 20.49 -3.67 -10.57
C TYR A 177 21.85 -3.16 -10.04
N GLU A 178 22.48 -2.21 -10.72
CA GLU A 178 23.76 -1.64 -10.32
C GLU A 178 23.71 -0.93 -8.95
N ARG A 179 22.56 -0.38 -8.56
CA ARG A 179 22.37 0.23 -7.23
C ARG A 179 22.42 -0.76 -6.08
N LEU A 180 22.11 -2.02 -6.32
CA LEU A 180 22.09 -3.08 -5.30
C LEU A 180 23.38 -3.92 -5.30
N LEU A 181 24.12 -3.90 -6.40
CA LEU A 181 25.42 -4.57 -6.51
C LEU A 181 26.41 -4.01 -5.49
N ASP A 182 27.17 -4.90 -4.86
CA ASP A 182 28.14 -4.61 -3.78
C ASP A 182 27.50 -3.96 -2.52
N LYS A 183 26.17 -4.00 -2.41
CA LYS A 183 25.36 -3.46 -1.29
C LYS A 183 24.39 -4.50 -0.73
N GLU A 184 24.69 -5.78 -0.92
CA GLU A 184 23.83 -6.90 -0.54
C GLU A 184 23.84 -7.16 0.97
N LEU A 185 24.90 -6.76 1.66
CA LEU A 185 25.04 -6.94 3.10
C LEU A 185 24.61 -5.70 3.89
N ASN A 186 24.16 -5.95 5.12
CA ASN A 186 23.93 -4.89 6.08
C ASN A 186 25.24 -4.16 6.38
N ASP A 187 25.18 -2.84 6.44
CA ASP A 187 26.33 -1.99 6.69
C ASP A 187 25.92 -0.87 7.66
N ILE A 188 26.42 -0.98 8.89
CA ILE A 188 26.19 -0.01 9.97
C ILE A 188 27.45 0.80 10.27
N SER A 189 28.48 0.73 9.42
CA SER A 189 29.75 1.45 9.62
C SER A 189 29.56 2.96 9.55
N ASN A 190 28.57 3.43 8.78
CA ASN A 190 28.14 4.81 8.75
C ASN A 190 26.81 4.97 9.52
N PRO A 191 26.83 5.57 10.73
CA PRO A 191 25.63 5.79 11.54
C PRO A 191 24.55 6.63 10.86
N ASP A 192 24.93 7.53 9.94
CA ASP A 192 24.01 8.44 9.25
C ASP A 192 23.31 7.77 8.07
N LYS A 193 23.85 6.64 7.58
CA LYS A 193 23.32 5.91 6.42
C LYS A 193 23.42 4.40 6.64
N PRO A 194 22.80 3.86 7.69
CA PRO A 194 22.82 2.42 7.93
C PRO A 194 22.07 1.72 6.81
N ARG A 195 22.65 0.66 6.27
CA ARG A 195 21.99 -0.25 5.33
C ARG A 195 21.51 -1.46 6.10
N VAL A 196 20.20 -1.65 6.17
CA VAL A 196 19.59 -2.78 6.86
C VAL A 196 18.52 -3.38 5.97
N TRP A 197 18.65 -4.66 5.61
CA TRP A 197 17.65 -5.40 4.85
C TRP A 197 16.56 -5.93 5.76
N ARG A 198 15.30 -5.66 5.40
CA ARG A 198 14.11 -6.06 6.16
C ARG A 198 13.18 -6.91 5.31
N LEU A 199 12.48 -7.82 5.97
CA LEU A 199 11.47 -8.68 5.36
C LEU A 199 10.09 -8.03 5.48
N LEU A 200 9.50 -7.74 4.32
CA LEU A 200 8.16 -7.19 4.20
C LEU A 200 7.09 -8.27 4.31
N LEU A 201 7.26 -9.37 3.57
CA LEU A 201 6.29 -10.45 3.49
C LEU A 201 6.99 -11.75 3.11
N LYS A 202 6.51 -12.87 3.64
CA LYS A 202 6.85 -14.22 3.17
C LYS A 202 5.57 -15.02 2.91
N GLY A 203 5.45 -15.61 1.73
CA GLY A 203 4.27 -16.39 1.33
C GLY A 203 4.47 -17.08 -0.02
N ASP A 204 3.86 -18.25 -0.22
CA ASP A 204 3.85 -19.01 -1.48
C ASP A 204 5.23 -19.25 -2.13
N GLY A 205 6.26 -19.43 -1.30
CA GLY A 205 7.65 -19.63 -1.74
C GLY A 205 8.39 -18.35 -2.11
N TYR A 206 7.76 -17.17 -1.94
CA TYR A 206 8.36 -15.87 -2.14
C TYR A 206 8.70 -15.19 -0.81
N SER A 207 9.88 -14.57 -0.76
CA SER A 207 10.33 -13.67 0.29
C SER A 207 10.51 -12.26 -0.31
N TYR A 208 9.75 -11.30 0.18
CA TYR A 208 9.81 -9.90 -0.24
C TYR A 208 10.66 -9.13 0.75
N ILE A 209 11.83 -8.66 0.33
CA ILE A 209 12.75 -7.92 1.17
C ILE A 209 13.03 -6.54 0.57
N PHE A 210 13.45 -5.60 1.40
CA PHE A 210 13.85 -4.28 0.95
C PHE A 210 14.94 -3.69 1.86
N PRO A 211 15.81 -2.81 1.34
CA PRO A 211 16.70 -2.04 2.18
C PRO A 211 15.91 -0.92 2.87
N ALA A 212 15.94 -0.90 4.20
CA ALA A 212 15.29 0.13 5.00
C ALA A 212 15.85 1.51 4.64
N LEU A 213 14.98 2.51 4.67
CA LEU A 213 15.35 3.90 4.43
C LEU A 213 16.12 4.45 5.63
N PRO A 214 17.18 5.24 5.40
CA PRO A 214 17.94 5.85 6.48
C PRO A 214 17.13 6.94 7.22
N GLU A 215 16.24 7.62 6.51
CA GLU A 215 15.43 8.72 7.05
C GLU A 215 14.05 8.76 6.38
N ASN A 216 13.09 9.41 7.05
CA ASN A 216 11.76 9.68 6.50
C ASN A 216 11.83 10.82 5.47
N ASN A 217 12.20 10.48 4.23
CA ASN A 217 12.32 11.43 3.13
C ASN A 217 11.46 10.97 1.93
N PRO A 218 10.40 11.72 1.57
CA PRO A 218 9.49 11.37 0.48
C PRO A 218 10.13 11.24 -0.91
N LYS A 219 11.37 11.73 -1.08
CA LYS A 219 12.13 11.60 -2.33
C LYS A 219 12.82 10.25 -2.46
N LEU A 220 12.98 9.52 -1.36
CA LEU A 220 13.55 8.19 -1.36
C LEU A 220 12.52 7.18 -1.83
N THR A 221 12.99 6.16 -2.55
CA THR A 221 12.18 5.05 -3.03
C THR A 221 12.64 3.78 -2.36
N VAL A 222 11.70 2.88 -2.09
CA VAL A 222 11.97 1.58 -1.49
C VAL A 222 12.03 0.53 -2.60
N PRO A 223 13.23 0.10 -3.05
CA PRO A 223 13.31 -1.00 -4.00
C PRO A 223 12.96 -2.30 -3.27
N VAL A 224 12.02 -3.07 -3.81
CA VAL A 224 11.64 -4.37 -3.26
C VAL A 224 12.30 -5.47 -4.07
N VAL A 225 13.02 -6.36 -3.39
CA VAL A 225 13.58 -7.57 -3.97
C VAL A 225 12.68 -8.73 -3.59
N MET A 226 12.14 -9.39 -4.60
CA MET A 226 11.40 -10.62 -4.48
C MET A 226 12.37 -11.79 -4.74
N VAL A 227 12.49 -12.64 -3.73
CA VAL A 227 13.27 -13.86 -3.76
C VAL A 227 12.32 -15.04 -3.85
N TYR A 228 12.49 -15.89 -4.83
CA TYR A 228 11.72 -17.12 -4.96
C TYR A 228 12.59 -18.34 -4.66
N GLU A 229 12.20 -19.09 -3.64
CA GLU A 229 12.87 -20.30 -3.16
C GLU A 229 12.31 -21.51 -3.95
N ARG A 230 13.08 -22.05 -4.90
CA ARG A 230 12.75 -23.27 -5.67
C ARG A 230 13.80 -24.36 -5.44
N ASP A 231 13.39 -25.62 -5.52
CA ASP A 231 14.27 -26.80 -5.37
C ASP A 231 15.44 -26.84 -6.37
N ASN A 232 15.28 -26.23 -7.55
CA ASN A 232 16.24 -26.27 -8.66
C ASN A 232 16.90 -24.92 -9.00
N GLY A 233 16.79 -23.91 -8.13
CA GLY A 233 17.44 -22.61 -8.32
C GLY A 233 16.69 -21.45 -7.69
N VAL A 234 17.37 -20.33 -7.54
CA VAL A 234 16.85 -19.11 -6.92
C VAL A 234 16.51 -18.09 -8.00
N GLN A 235 15.25 -17.67 -8.08
CA GLN A 235 14.84 -16.58 -8.97
C GLN A 235 14.75 -15.27 -8.17
N LEU A 236 15.27 -14.21 -8.78
CA LEU A 236 15.37 -12.89 -8.17
C LEU A 236 14.70 -11.87 -9.07
N THR A 237 13.76 -11.11 -8.50
CA THR A 237 13.04 -10.05 -9.20
C THR A 237 13.17 -8.76 -8.40
N ILE A 238 13.68 -7.69 -9.00
CA ILE A 238 13.80 -6.37 -8.38
C ILE A 238 12.66 -5.50 -8.90
N LEU A 239 11.85 -4.98 -7.99
CA LEU A 239 10.74 -4.09 -8.27
C LEU A 239 11.10 -2.68 -7.81
N ASN A 240 11.07 -1.73 -8.73
CA ASN A 240 11.33 -0.31 -8.47
C ASN A 240 10.43 0.52 -9.40
N SER A 241 9.83 1.59 -8.87
CA SER A 241 8.93 2.48 -9.61
C SER A 241 9.61 3.72 -10.18
N SER A 242 10.83 4.03 -9.74
CA SER A 242 11.58 5.15 -10.31
C SER A 242 12.27 4.70 -11.60
N LEU A 243 11.83 5.27 -12.73
CA LEU A 243 12.76 5.51 -13.83
C LEU A 243 13.85 6.37 -13.24
N ALA A 244 15.01 5.76 -13.06
CA ALA A 244 16.15 6.51 -12.64
C ALA A 244 16.36 7.65 -13.65
N LYS A 245 16.39 8.89 -13.16
CA LYS A 245 16.71 10.01 -14.04
C LYS A 245 18.09 9.74 -14.66
N PRO A 246 18.23 9.91 -15.98
CA PRO A 246 19.50 9.70 -16.68
C PRO A 246 20.60 10.59 -16.12
#